data_AF-A0A7Z9G667-F1
#
_entry.id   AF-A0A7Z9G667-F1
#
_cell.length_a   1.000
_cell.length_b   1.000
_cell.length_c   1.000
_cell.angle_alpha   90.00
_cell.angle_beta   90.00
_cell.angle_gamma   90.00
#
_symmetry.space_group_name_H-M   'P 1'
#
loop_
_entity.id
_entity.type
_entity.pdbx_description
1 polymer ?
#
loop_
_entity_poly.entity_id
_entity_poly.type
_entity_poly.pdbx_seq_one_letter_code
_entity_poly.pdbx_strand_id
1 'polypeptide(L)'
;VQYIKTLAPRWKEDKAGVAITIPANPWAGQNAQAIAAGKRIYHAQAQCWSCHPGYMNAAEINALASPKVLSMRPNIRQPKTVKTDYGQLRSPDFRSDRLVAVHTRTDLYRIIATGIPGTPMPSWSDSFSPKELWALVSYVESLKPPN
;
A
#
# COMPACT_ATOMS: atom_id res chain seq x y z
N VAL A 1 -4.84 15.99 -27.21
CA VAL A 1 -4.44 16.28 -25.80
C VAL A 1 -2.95 16.63 -25.73
N GLN A 2 -2.52 17.76 -26.32
CA GLN A 2 -1.09 18.09 -26.47
C GLN A 2 -0.64 19.26 -25.57
N TYR A 3 -1.56 20.18 -25.24
CA TYR A 3 -1.26 21.37 -24.43
C TYR A 3 -0.96 21.07 -22.95
N ILE A 4 -1.66 20.11 -22.33
CA ILE A 4 -1.47 19.80 -20.90
C ILE A 4 -0.06 19.22 -20.62
N LYS A 5 0.57 18.57 -21.61
CA LYS A 5 1.91 17.96 -21.46
C LYS A 5 3.06 18.98 -21.38
N THR A 6 2.83 20.25 -21.70
CA THR A 6 3.88 21.29 -21.59
C THR A 6 4.05 21.82 -20.17
N LEU A 7 3.05 21.64 -19.31
CA LEU A 7 3.04 22.08 -17.92
C LEU A 7 3.83 21.17 -16.97
N ALA A 8 4.21 19.98 -17.44
CA ALA A 8 5.00 19.02 -16.68
C ALA A 8 6.11 18.46 -17.59
N PRO A 9 7.32 19.06 -17.58
CA PRO A 9 8.45 18.62 -18.41
C PRO A 9 8.73 17.12 -18.29
N ARG A 10 8.57 16.56 -17.07
CA ARG A 10 8.65 15.13 -16.79
C ARG A 10 7.79 14.24 -17.68
N TRP A 11 6.62 14.67 -18.15
CA TRP A 11 5.77 13.84 -19.01
C TRP A 11 6.27 13.71 -20.45
N LYS A 12 7.32 14.44 -20.81
CA LYS A 12 8.05 14.25 -22.06
C LYS A 12 9.12 13.15 -21.93
N GLU A 13 9.60 12.92 -20.71
CA GLU A 13 10.74 12.02 -20.40
C GLU A 13 10.27 10.70 -19.76
N ASP A 14 9.28 10.76 -18.87
CA ASP A 14 8.67 9.61 -18.22
C ASP A 14 7.83 8.81 -19.22
N LYS A 15 8.22 7.56 -19.45
CA LYS A 15 7.36 6.61 -20.15
C LYS A 15 6.16 6.29 -19.27
N ALA A 16 4.96 6.36 -19.84
CA ALA A 16 3.76 5.89 -19.16
C ALA A 16 3.97 4.41 -18.76
N GLY A 17 3.69 4.08 -17.50
CA GLY A 17 3.73 2.71 -17.03
C GLY A 17 2.73 1.82 -17.79
N VAL A 18 2.95 0.51 -17.75
CA VAL A 18 2.04 -0.47 -18.36
C VAL A 18 0.70 -0.42 -17.61
N ALA A 19 -0.40 -0.31 -18.36
CA ALA A 19 -1.73 -0.37 -17.78
C ALA A 19 -1.94 -1.73 -17.11
N ILE A 20 -2.26 -1.73 -15.81
CA ILE A 20 -2.54 -2.96 -15.08
C ILE A 20 -3.98 -3.40 -15.29
N THR A 21 -4.17 -4.68 -15.57
CA THR A 21 -5.50 -5.31 -15.51
C THR A 21 -5.82 -5.61 -14.05
N ILE A 22 -6.95 -5.09 -13.55
CA ILE A 22 -7.41 -5.37 -12.18
C ILE A 22 -8.40 -6.54 -12.25
N PRO A 23 -8.03 -7.75 -11.80
CA PRO A 23 -8.94 -8.88 -11.81
C PRO A 23 -10.00 -8.74 -10.71
N ALA A 24 -11.10 -9.48 -10.87
CA ALA A 24 -12.14 -9.59 -9.85
C ALA A 24 -11.55 -10.10 -8.52
N ASN A 25 -12.13 -9.65 -7.40
CA ASN A 25 -11.68 -10.04 -6.06
C ASN A 25 -11.89 -11.55 -5.83
N PRO A 26 -10.83 -12.37 -5.71
CA PRO A 26 -10.95 -13.81 -5.52
C PRO A 26 -11.37 -14.19 -4.08
N TRP A 27 -11.45 -13.22 -3.16
CA TRP A 27 -11.85 -13.44 -1.77
C TRP A 27 -13.33 -13.13 -1.50
N ALA A 28 -14.16 -13.02 -2.54
CA ALA A 28 -15.61 -12.84 -2.36
C ALA A 28 -16.16 -13.93 -1.42
N GLY A 29 -16.84 -13.52 -0.34
CA GLY A 29 -17.36 -14.42 0.70
C GLY A 29 -16.34 -14.95 1.72
N GLN A 30 -15.05 -14.59 1.61
CA GLN A 30 -13.96 -15.08 2.46
C GLN A 30 -13.20 -13.92 3.15
N ASN A 31 -13.94 -12.95 3.69
CA ASN A 31 -13.37 -11.72 4.23
C ASN A 31 -12.37 -11.97 5.38
N ALA A 32 -12.68 -12.91 6.28
CA ALA A 32 -11.79 -13.21 7.41
C ALA A 32 -10.44 -13.80 6.95
N GLN A 33 -10.47 -14.71 5.98
CA GLN A 33 -9.27 -15.30 5.39
C GLN A 33 -8.46 -14.24 4.62
N ALA A 34 -9.14 -13.36 3.88
CA ALA A 34 -8.50 -12.27 3.16
C ALA A 34 -7.79 -11.30 4.10
N ILE A 35 -8.44 -10.92 5.20
CA ILE A 35 -7.86 -10.04 6.22
C ILE A 35 -6.65 -10.71 6.88
N ALA A 36 -6.73 -12.00 7.22
CA ALA A 36 -5.61 -12.73 7.81
C ALA A 36 -4.40 -12.81 6.86
N ALA A 37 -4.64 -13.11 5.58
CA ALA A 37 -3.60 -13.14 4.56
C ALA A 37 -2.99 -11.74 4.34
N GLY A 38 -3.83 -10.71 4.20
CA GLY A 38 -3.37 -9.33 4.02
C GLY A 38 -2.59 -8.81 5.23
N LYS A 39 -3.01 -9.17 6.45
CA LYS A 39 -2.28 -8.85 7.70
C LYS A 39 -0.87 -9.43 7.67
N ARG A 40 -0.72 -10.69 7.24
CA ARG A 40 0.59 -11.34 7.07
C ARG A 40 1.42 -10.62 6.02
N ILE A 41 0.87 -10.34 4.85
CA ILE A 41 1.62 -9.66 3.78
C ILE A 41 2.09 -8.28 4.24
N TYR A 42 1.19 -7.47 4.82
CA TYR A 42 1.50 -6.12 5.30
C TYR A 42 2.65 -6.09 6.29
N HIS A 43 2.65 -7.03 7.25
CA HIS A 43 3.60 -7.03 8.35
C HIS A 43 4.87 -7.82 8.08
N ALA A 44 4.76 -8.99 7.46
CA ALA A 44 5.86 -9.93 7.35
C ALA A 44 6.57 -9.90 5.99
N GLN A 45 5.85 -9.65 4.89
CA GLN A 45 6.41 -9.80 3.53
C GLN A 45 6.71 -8.45 2.90
N ALA A 46 5.71 -7.57 2.82
CA ALA A 46 5.84 -6.25 2.22
C ALA A 46 6.42 -5.20 3.18
N GLN A 47 6.39 -5.49 4.49
CA GLN A 47 6.85 -4.59 5.55
C GLN A 47 6.33 -3.15 5.36
N CYS A 48 5.03 -3.01 5.06
CA CYS A 48 4.40 -1.71 4.78
C CYS A 48 4.55 -0.74 5.97
N TRP A 49 4.72 -1.29 7.18
CA TRP A 49 5.05 -0.55 8.40
C TRP A 49 6.39 0.19 8.36
N SER A 50 7.24 -0.04 7.36
CA SER A 50 8.48 0.73 7.15
C SER A 50 8.20 2.20 6.82
N CYS A 51 7.03 2.50 6.26
CA CYS A 51 6.53 3.86 6.00
C CYS A 51 5.19 4.14 6.70
N HIS A 52 4.20 3.26 6.58
CA HIS A 52 2.88 3.41 7.24
C HIS A 52 2.91 2.97 8.70
N PRO A 53 1.91 3.31 9.54
CA PRO A 53 1.80 2.72 10.87
C PRO A 53 1.83 1.19 10.87
N GLY A 54 2.61 0.60 11.78
CA GLY A 54 2.48 -0.81 12.15
C GLY A 54 1.28 -0.98 13.07
N TYR A 55 0.38 -1.90 12.73
CA TYR A 55 -0.84 -2.16 13.50
C TYR A 55 -0.69 -3.34 14.46
N MET A 56 0.54 -3.83 14.60
CA MET A 56 0.97 -4.93 15.45
C MET A 56 2.23 -4.50 16.20
N ASN A 57 2.51 -5.12 17.34
CA ASN A 57 3.78 -4.96 18.04
C ASN A 57 4.89 -5.83 17.41
N ALA A 58 6.14 -5.56 17.78
CA ALA A 58 7.29 -6.24 17.18
C ALA A 58 7.30 -7.76 17.39
N ALA A 59 6.81 -8.25 18.54
CA ALA A 59 6.74 -9.67 18.83
C ALA A 59 5.70 -10.36 17.93
N GLU A 60 4.53 -9.75 17.76
CA GLU A 60 3.47 -10.27 16.88
C GLU A 60 3.91 -10.28 15.41
N ILE A 61 4.63 -9.26 14.95
CA ILE A 61 5.18 -9.21 13.58
C ILE A 61 6.20 -10.34 13.39
N ASN A 62 7.11 -10.53 14.35
CA ASN A 62 8.12 -11.59 14.30
C ASN A 62 7.53 -13.01 14.40
N ALA A 63 6.34 -13.17 14.97
CA ALA A 63 5.62 -14.44 14.94
C ALA A 63 5.06 -14.78 13.55
N LEU A 64 4.84 -13.78 12.68
CA LEU A 64 4.35 -13.96 11.31
C LEU A 64 5.47 -14.01 10.26
N ALA A 65 6.63 -13.43 10.56
CA ALA A 65 7.74 -13.26 9.63
C ALA A 65 8.72 -14.44 9.61
N SER A 66 9.11 -14.85 8.41
CA SER A 66 10.19 -15.81 8.16
C SER A 66 10.97 -15.37 6.90
N PRO A 67 12.22 -14.90 7.03
CA PRO A 67 13.01 -14.75 8.26
C PRO A 67 12.44 -13.69 9.22
N LYS A 68 12.86 -13.74 10.49
CA LYS A 68 12.46 -12.73 11.49
C LYS A 68 12.94 -11.33 11.07
N VAL A 69 12.13 -10.32 11.38
CA VAL A 69 12.47 -8.92 11.20
C VAL A 69 13.38 -8.48 12.36
N LEU A 70 14.68 -8.41 12.09
CA LEU A 70 15.70 -8.10 13.10
C LEU A 70 15.72 -6.62 13.51
N SER A 71 15.34 -5.73 12.59
CA SER A 71 15.35 -4.28 12.83
C SER A 71 14.04 -3.66 12.33
N MET A 72 13.33 -3.03 13.25
CA MET A 72 12.18 -2.20 12.95
C MET A 72 12.52 -0.74 13.25
N ARG A 73 11.96 0.18 12.47
CA ARG A 73 12.15 1.61 12.71
C ARG A 73 11.63 2.01 14.11
N PRO A 74 12.16 3.08 14.72
CA PRO A 74 11.54 3.67 15.89
C PRO A 74 10.12 4.15 15.57
N ASN A 75 9.23 4.16 16.58
CA ASN A 75 7.85 4.60 16.46
C ASN A 75 7.08 3.89 15.32
N ILE A 76 7.16 2.56 15.22
CA ILE A 76 6.50 1.79 14.15
C ILE A 76 5.03 2.16 13.95
N ARG A 77 4.32 2.49 15.04
CA ARG A 77 2.89 2.84 15.06
C ARG A 77 2.56 4.24 14.55
N GLN A 78 3.56 5.07 14.27
CA GLN A 78 3.36 6.41 13.76
C GLN A 78 3.59 6.44 12.24
N PRO A 79 2.84 7.26 11.50
CA PRO A 79 3.11 7.50 10.09
C PRO A 79 4.46 8.22 9.91
N LYS A 80 5.17 7.90 8.83
CA LYS A 80 6.47 8.51 8.53
C LYS A 80 6.32 9.59 7.47
N THR A 81 6.99 10.71 7.70
CA THR A 81 7.20 11.74 6.69
C THR A 81 8.45 11.40 5.88
N VAL A 82 8.31 11.41 4.56
CA VAL A 82 9.38 11.10 3.60
C VAL A 82 9.51 12.23 2.58
N LYS A 83 10.73 12.47 2.12
CA LYS A 83 10.99 13.36 0.98
C LYS A 83 10.57 12.64 -0.30
N THR A 84 9.88 13.36 -1.16
CA THR A 84 9.33 12.90 -2.44
C THR A 84 9.63 13.96 -3.50
N ASP A 85 9.34 13.63 -4.76
CA ASP A 85 9.48 14.59 -5.87
C ASP A 85 8.49 15.76 -5.76
N TYR A 86 7.47 15.62 -4.90
CA TYR A 86 6.44 16.62 -4.63
C TYR A 86 6.67 17.39 -3.33
N GLY A 87 7.84 17.22 -2.69
CA GLY A 87 8.15 17.77 -1.37
C GLY A 87 8.05 16.73 -0.25
N GLN A 88 7.75 17.16 0.96
CA GLN A 88 7.62 16.25 2.10
C GLN A 88 6.19 15.72 2.21
N LEU A 89 6.03 14.40 2.12
CA LEU A 89 4.74 13.74 2.26
C LEU A 89 4.73 12.81 3.47
N ARG A 90 3.65 12.85 4.25
CA ARG A 90 3.40 11.93 5.36
C ARG A 90 2.58 10.74 4.86
N SER A 91 3.03 9.52 5.14
CA SER A 91 2.25 8.31 4.85
C SER A 91 0.90 8.35 5.57
N PRO A 92 -0.21 7.89 4.97
CA PRO A 92 -1.48 7.81 5.67
C PRO A 92 -1.46 6.77 6.79
N ASP A 93 -2.14 7.11 7.89
CA ASP A 93 -2.64 6.21 8.93
C ASP A 93 -4.06 5.76 8.55
N PHE A 94 -4.22 4.48 8.25
CA PHE A 94 -5.49 3.95 7.74
C PHE A 94 -6.62 3.92 8.78
N ARG A 95 -6.31 4.16 10.06
CA ARG A 95 -7.31 4.26 11.14
C ARG A 95 -7.88 5.66 11.33
N SER A 96 -7.21 6.69 10.83
CA SER A 96 -7.54 8.09 11.13
C SER A 96 -7.59 8.98 9.89
N ASP A 97 -6.76 8.72 8.90
CA ASP A 97 -6.67 9.54 7.71
C ASP A 97 -7.69 9.11 6.64
N ARG A 98 -8.34 10.11 6.04
CA ARG A 98 -9.14 9.92 4.83
C ARG A 98 -8.23 9.75 3.62
N LEU A 99 -8.37 8.64 2.91
CA LEU A 99 -7.69 8.39 1.64
C LEU A 99 -8.42 9.11 0.50
N VAL A 100 -7.97 10.32 0.15
CA VAL A 100 -8.66 11.21 -0.82
C VAL A 100 -8.85 10.56 -2.19
N ALA A 101 -7.84 9.82 -2.68
CA ALA A 101 -7.86 9.19 -4.01
C ALA A 101 -8.56 7.82 -4.03
N VAL A 102 -9.09 7.34 -2.90
CA VAL A 102 -9.70 6.00 -2.80
C VAL A 102 -11.19 6.14 -2.59
N HIS A 103 -11.97 5.88 -3.64
CA HIS A 103 -13.43 5.86 -3.60
C HIS A 103 -13.99 4.44 -3.60
N THR A 104 -13.25 3.50 -4.20
CA THR A 104 -13.63 2.10 -4.32
C THR A 104 -12.50 1.16 -3.87
N ARG A 105 -12.84 -0.12 -3.61
CA ARG A 105 -11.84 -1.16 -3.33
C ARG A 105 -10.83 -1.32 -4.47
N THR A 106 -11.30 -1.14 -5.70
CA THR A 106 -10.51 -1.18 -6.94
C THR A 106 -9.49 -0.04 -7.00
N ASP A 107 -9.81 1.14 -6.49
CA ASP A 107 -8.84 2.24 -6.41
C ASP A 107 -7.70 1.92 -5.45
N LEU A 108 -8.05 1.32 -4.30
CA LEU A 108 -7.05 0.87 -3.34
C LEU A 108 -6.17 -0.25 -3.94
N TYR A 109 -6.78 -1.22 -4.63
CA TYR A 109 -6.05 -2.24 -5.36
C TYR A 109 -5.08 -1.62 -6.36
N ARG A 110 -5.55 -0.66 -7.16
CA ARG A 110 -4.73 0.01 -8.19
C ARG A 110 -3.51 0.68 -7.55
N ILE A 111 -3.71 1.47 -6.50
CA ILE A 111 -2.63 2.19 -5.83
C ILE A 111 -1.60 1.24 -5.23
N ILE A 112 -2.04 0.15 -4.58
CA ILE A 112 -1.12 -0.85 -4.04
C ILE A 112 -0.37 -1.55 -5.18
N ALA A 113 -1.09 -1.97 -6.22
CA ALA A 113 -0.50 -2.69 -7.34
C ALA A 113 0.54 -1.85 -8.09
N THR A 114 0.29 -0.57 -8.36
CA THR A 114 1.18 0.29 -9.16
C THR A 114 2.19 1.09 -8.34
N GLY A 115 1.97 1.23 -7.03
CA GLY A 115 2.70 2.21 -6.22
C GLY A 115 2.33 3.65 -6.57
N ILE A 116 3.08 4.60 -6.02
CA ILE A 116 2.88 6.04 -6.25
C ILE A 116 4.19 6.64 -6.80
N PRO A 117 4.28 6.88 -8.13
CA PRO A 117 5.46 7.46 -8.76
C PRO A 117 5.89 8.79 -8.15
N GLY A 118 7.20 8.93 -7.94
CA GLY A 118 7.81 10.08 -7.25
C GLY A 118 7.75 9.99 -5.73
N THR A 119 7.29 8.88 -5.16
CA THR A 119 7.35 8.58 -3.73
C THR A 119 8.10 7.27 -3.47
N PRO A 120 8.51 6.98 -2.22
CA PRO A 120 9.08 5.68 -1.85
C PRO A 120 8.11 4.50 -1.86
N MET A 121 6.82 4.68 -2.21
CA MET A 121 5.85 3.58 -2.25
C MET A 121 5.98 2.81 -3.57
N PRO A 122 6.57 1.59 -3.56
CA PRO A 122 6.88 0.85 -4.78
C PRO A 122 5.62 0.23 -5.41
N SER A 123 5.77 -0.22 -6.65
CA SER A 123 4.83 -1.14 -7.28
C SER A 123 4.90 -2.51 -6.60
N TRP A 124 3.74 -3.09 -6.28
CA TRP A 124 3.65 -4.42 -5.65
C TRP A 124 3.15 -5.49 -6.63
N SER A 125 2.76 -5.13 -7.86
CA SER A 125 2.31 -6.07 -8.89
C SER A 125 3.33 -7.14 -9.24
N ASP A 126 4.62 -6.81 -9.13
CA ASP A 126 5.71 -7.69 -9.54
C ASP A 126 6.15 -8.61 -8.39
N SER A 127 5.74 -8.29 -7.16
CA SER A 127 6.11 -9.02 -5.94
C SER A 127 4.99 -9.91 -5.40
N PHE A 128 3.74 -9.61 -5.72
CA PHE A 128 2.58 -10.30 -5.17
C PHE A 128 1.55 -10.63 -6.25
N SER A 129 0.96 -11.81 -6.14
CA SER A 129 -0.14 -12.23 -7.01
C SER A 129 -1.37 -11.34 -6.82
N PRO A 130 -2.28 -11.27 -7.80
CA PRO A 130 -3.52 -10.51 -7.64
C PRO A 130 -4.36 -10.91 -6.43
N LYS A 131 -4.33 -12.19 -6.06
CA LYS A 131 -5.01 -12.70 -4.85
C LYS A 131 -4.41 -12.11 -3.58
N GLU A 132 -3.08 -12.01 -3.50
CA GLU A 132 -2.39 -11.40 -2.37
C GLU A 132 -2.63 -9.89 -2.28
N LEU A 133 -2.64 -9.20 -3.43
CA LEU A 133 -2.97 -7.78 -3.49
C LEU A 133 -4.41 -7.51 -3.01
N TRP A 134 -5.38 -8.34 -3.40
CA TRP A 134 -6.75 -8.25 -2.87
C TRP A 134 -6.85 -8.58 -1.38
N ALA A 135 -5.96 -9.41 -0.86
CA ALA A 135 -5.86 -9.66 0.58
C ALA A 135 -5.35 -8.41 1.32
N LEU A 136 -4.32 -7.74 0.80
CA LEU A 136 -3.84 -6.45 1.31
C LEU A 136 -4.95 -5.39 1.32
N VAL A 137 -5.72 -5.27 0.23
CA VAL A 137 -6.90 -4.38 0.16
C VAL A 137 -7.86 -4.68 1.29
N SER A 138 -8.25 -5.94 1.47
CA SER A 138 -9.17 -6.36 2.53
C SER A 138 -8.64 -6.05 3.93
N TYR A 139 -7.32 -6.21 4.15
CA TYR A 139 -6.69 -5.85 5.40
C TYR A 139 -6.70 -4.34 5.67
N VAL A 140 -6.32 -3.53 4.68
CA VAL A 140 -6.33 -2.06 4.82
C VAL A 140 -7.75 -1.54 5.07
N GLU A 141 -8.75 -2.11 4.42
CA GLU A 141 -10.16 -1.74 4.66
C GLU A 141 -10.62 -2.11 6.05
N SER A 142 -10.18 -3.26 6.60
CA SER A 142 -10.53 -3.67 7.96
C SER A 142 -9.98 -2.74 9.05
N LEU A 143 -9.01 -1.88 8.71
CA LEU A 143 -8.41 -0.92 9.64
C LEU A 143 -9.17 0.40 9.68
N LYS A 144 -10.01 0.70 8.68
CA LYS A 144 -10.77 1.94 8.65
C LYS A 144 -11.77 1.94 9.82
N PRO A 145 -12.00 3.08 10.48
CA PRO A 145 -13.01 3.17 11.52
C PRO A 145 -14.40 2.83 10.92
N PRO A 146 -15.32 2.24 11.71
CA PRO A 146 -16.70 2.11 11.27
C PRO A 146 -17.28 3.50 10.99
N ASN A 147 -17.99 3.61 9.88
CA ASN A 147 -18.73 4.83 9.53
C ASN A 147 -19.89 5.07 10.50
#